data_AF-A0A0Q0MM86-F1
#
_entry.id   AF-A0A0Q0MM86-F1
#
_cell.length_a   1.000
_cell.length_b   1.000
_cell.length_c   1.000
_cell.angle_alpha   90.00
_cell.angle_beta   90.00
_cell.angle_gamma   90.00
#
_symmetry.space_group_name_H-M   'P 1'
#
loop_
_entity.id
_entity.type
_entity.pdbx_description
1 polymer ?
#
loop_
_entity_poly.entity_id
_entity_poly.type
_entity_poly.pdbx_seq_one_letter_code
_entity_poly.pdbx_strand_id
1 'polypeptide(L)'
;MKAFNVNVSCFFTPLSQDIDTLLYADTPNSPNGINWQSWNACIYDCIVKAKELFAKVEDSNLPLVWLLPALAYQDELKQLLAKSFKQLFSEHVEHLLFYGAVGANTLVQMVGQKKWAKANVIAIDATYKADKNNEWVYLGVGGALATIETVKSGWMQVSHELAPSIDFIKHDQLGGIFSNIAQHNKDYIDLIFAPGNGIHQQSDVWLTNLQRLSSLINEHTHYELPNYKLGKMGALEGLVNLYQLSSSPAIVNHFKHALVISQEQAKYQAAASYLWISEEVHN
;
A
#
# COMPACT_ATOMS: atom_id res chain seq x y z
N MET A 1 11.62 -14.25 -9.75
CA MET A 1 11.38 -13.71 -8.40
C MET A 1 10.85 -14.85 -7.53
N LYS A 2 10.82 -14.70 -6.21
CA LYS A 2 10.27 -15.72 -5.31
C LYS A 2 8.94 -15.24 -4.74
N ALA A 3 8.10 -16.16 -4.29
CA ALA A 3 6.89 -15.80 -3.57
C ALA A 3 7.23 -15.08 -2.26
N PHE A 4 6.29 -14.33 -1.73
CA PHE A 4 6.43 -13.64 -0.46
C PHE A 4 5.25 -13.88 0.47
N ASN A 5 5.49 -13.67 1.75
CA ASN A 5 4.47 -13.61 2.79
C ASN A 5 4.66 -12.32 3.61
N VAL A 6 3.56 -11.72 4.06
CA VAL A 6 3.58 -10.54 4.92
C VAL A 6 2.95 -10.89 6.26
N ASN A 7 3.69 -10.66 7.33
CA ASN A 7 3.20 -10.78 8.70
C ASN A 7 3.17 -9.40 9.35
N VAL A 8 1.99 -8.94 9.76
CA VAL A 8 1.80 -7.67 10.48
C VAL A 8 1.76 -7.97 11.97
N SER A 9 2.81 -7.57 12.69
CA SER A 9 2.93 -7.82 14.14
C SER A 9 2.29 -6.71 14.98
N CYS A 10 2.20 -5.48 14.45
CA CYS A 10 1.50 -4.38 15.09
C CYS A 10 0.78 -3.54 14.04
N PHE A 11 -0.43 -3.09 14.36
CA PHE A 11 -1.18 -2.18 13.52
C PHE A 11 -1.90 -1.16 14.41
N PHE A 12 -1.71 0.12 14.13
CA PHE A 12 -2.30 1.19 14.94
C PHE A 12 -2.88 2.26 14.02
N THR A 13 -4.17 2.45 14.11
CA THR A 13 -4.85 3.62 13.58
C THR A 13 -5.70 4.23 14.69
N PRO A 14 -6.15 5.49 14.53
CA PRO A 14 -7.13 6.06 15.43
C PRO A 14 -8.45 5.26 15.54
N LEU A 15 -8.73 4.35 14.59
CA LEU A 15 -9.98 3.56 14.53
C LEU A 15 -9.82 2.08 14.86
N SER A 16 -8.61 1.52 14.76
CA SER A 16 -8.33 0.11 15.01
C SER A 16 -6.94 -0.10 15.57
N GLN A 17 -6.78 -1.07 16.45
CA GLN A 17 -5.51 -1.46 17.08
C GLN A 17 -4.98 -2.80 16.53
N ASP A 18 -5.66 -3.37 15.54
CA ASP A 18 -5.27 -4.60 14.88
C ASP A 18 -5.81 -4.65 13.44
N ILE A 19 -5.10 -5.36 12.57
CA ILE A 19 -5.39 -5.39 11.13
C ILE A 19 -6.59 -6.29 10.79
N ASP A 20 -6.87 -7.33 11.58
CA ASP A 20 -8.00 -8.21 11.30
C ASP A 20 -9.34 -7.55 11.69
N THR A 21 -9.40 -6.84 12.81
CA THR A 21 -10.55 -6.00 13.18
C THR A 21 -10.77 -4.91 12.14
N LEU A 22 -9.69 -4.32 11.62
CA LEU A 22 -9.76 -3.34 10.53
C LEU A 22 -10.48 -3.92 9.29
N LEU A 23 -10.12 -5.14 8.90
CA LEU A 23 -10.63 -5.81 7.70
C LEU A 23 -12.05 -6.36 7.90
N TYR A 24 -12.26 -7.09 9.00
CA TYR A 24 -13.39 -8.01 9.16
C TYR A 24 -14.44 -7.57 10.18
N ALA A 25 -14.15 -6.64 11.10
CA ALA A 25 -15.14 -6.20 12.08
C ALA A 25 -16.17 -5.24 11.48
N ASP A 26 -17.35 -5.16 12.11
CA ASP A 26 -18.38 -4.20 11.73
C ASP A 26 -17.93 -2.74 11.93
N THR A 27 -18.43 -1.87 11.07
CA THR A 27 -17.93 -0.51 10.93
C THR A 27 -18.12 0.29 12.23
N PRO A 28 -17.06 0.88 12.82
CA PRO A 28 -17.25 1.87 13.87
C PRO A 28 -17.95 3.11 13.29
N ASN A 29 -18.76 3.76 14.13
CA ASN A 29 -19.45 5.02 13.84
C ASN A 29 -18.52 6.05 13.17
N SER A 30 -19.07 6.95 12.35
CA SER A 30 -18.33 8.06 11.76
C SER A 30 -17.54 8.79 12.87
N PRO A 31 -16.21 8.88 12.75
CA PRO A 31 -15.40 9.48 13.79
C PRO A 31 -15.63 11.00 13.84
N ASN A 32 -15.52 11.55 15.05
CA ASN A 32 -15.23 12.98 15.19
C ASN A 32 -13.76 13.18 14.79
N GLY A 33 -13.53 13.74 13.61
CA GLY A 33 -12.19 14.07 13.16
C GLY A 33 -11.47 15.02 14.11
N ILE A 34 -10.15 15.06 14.02
CA ILE A 34 -9.33 16.07 14.69
C ILE A 34 -9.05 17.21 13.71
N ASN A 35 -8.97 18.44 14.24
CA ASN A 35 -8.67 19.60 13.41
C ASN A 35 -7.27 19.44 12.78
N TRP A 36 -7.23 19.42 11.44
CA TRP A 36 -5.98 19.47 10.71
C TRP A 36 -5.22 20.76 11.04
N GLN A 37 -3.98 20.62 11.48
CA GLN A 37 -3.14 21.76 11.85
C GLN A 37 -2.23 22.19 10.69
N SER A 38 -1.29 21.32 10.31
CA SER A 38 -0.33 21.57 9.24
C SER A 38 0.42 20.31 8.86
N TRP A 39 1.11 20.33 7.72
CA TRP A 39 2.04 19.27 7.34
C TRP A 39 3.19 19.12 8.35
N ASN A 40 3.69 20.20 8.95
CA ASN A 40 4.76 20.12 9.95
C ASN A 40 4.32 19.34 11.20
N ALA A 41 3.07 19.56 11.66
CA ALA A 41 2.50 18.80 12.76
C ALA A 41 2.34 17.31 12.38
N CYS A 42 1.84 17.04 11.19
CA CYS A 42 1.73 15.66 10.68
C CYS A 42 3.10 14.96 10.60
N ILE A 43 4.16 15.65 10.16
CA ILE A 43 5.53 15.12 10.12
C ILE A 43 6.04 14.81 11.53
N TYR A 44 5.78 15.69 12.50
CA TYR A 44 6.11 15.42 13.90
C TYR A 44 5.40 14.18 14.42
N ASP A 45 4.10 14.04 14.20
CA ASP A 45 3.31 12.88 14.60
C ASP A 45 3.83 11.59 13.94
N CYS A 46 4.24 11.65 12.66
CA CYS A 46 4.91 10.55 11.98
C CYS A 46 6.21 10.13 12.68
N ILE A 47 7.02 11.09 13.13
CA ILE A 47 8.27 10.79 13.86
C ILE A 47 7.98 10.15 15.22
N VAL A 48 6.95 10.62 15.94
CA VAL A 48 6.53 10.02 17.22
C VAL A 48 6.06 8.59 17.01
N LYS A 49 5.20 8.34 16.02
CA LYS A 49 4.73 6.99 15.68
C LYS A 49 5.88 6.08 15.21
N ALA A 50 6.86 6.62 14.47
CA ALA A 50 8.05 5.88 14.06
C ALA A 50 8.85 5.37 15.25
N LYS A 51 9.08 6.21 16.26
CA LYS A 51 9.80 5.81 17.49
C LYS A 51 9.08 4.70 18.24
N GLU A 52 7.75 4.83 18.37
CA GLU A 52 6.91 3.82 19.03
C GLU A 52 7.00 2.45 18.35
N LEU A 53 6.90 2.43 17.01
CA LEU A 53 6.97 1.18 16.23
C LEU A 53 8.38 0.61 16.17
N PHE A 54 9.40 1.46 16.02
CA PHE A 54 10.79 1.03 15.97
C PHE A 54 11.22 0.33 17.29
N ALA A 55 10.73 0.81 18.44
CA ALA A 55 10.96 0.17 19.73
C ALA A 55 10.37 -1.26 19.84
N LYS A 56 9.51 -1.67 18.91
CA LYS A 56 8.89 -3.00 18.85
C LYS A 56 9.56 -3.91 17.81
N VAL A 57 10.59 -3.45 17.11
CA VAL A 57 11.34 -4.28 16.16
C VAL A 57 12.15 -5.32 16.94
N GLU A 58 11.85 -6.60 16.74
CA GLU A 58 12.47 -7.70 17.49
C GLU A 58 13.87 -8.06 16.97
N ASP A 59 14.05 -8.14 15.64
CA ASP A 59 15.33 -8.46 15.01
C ASP A 59 15.86 -7.25 14.23
N SER A 60 16.67 -6.42 14.90
CA SER A 60 17.29 -5.24 14.31
C SER A 60 18.38 -5.56 13.29
N ASN A 61 18.82 -6.82 13.16
CA ASN A 61 19.83 -7.19 12.16
C ASN A 61 19.23 -7.37 10.76
N LEU A 62 17.90 -7.52 10.66
CA LEU A 62 17.23 -7.55 9.37
C LEU A 62 17.23 -6.16 8.72
N PRO A 63 17.29 -6.09 7.38
CA PRO A 63 17.05 -4.84 6.66
C PRO A 63 15.71 -4.23 7.08
N LEU A 64 15.68 -2.93 7.30
CA LEU A 64 14.47 -2.18 7.64
C LEU A 64 14.07 -1.27 6.47
N VAL A 65 12.82 -1.40 6.03
CA VAL A 65 12.22 -0.54 5.02
C VAL A 65 11.11 0.30 5.62
N TRP A 66 11.16 1.61 5.38
CA TRP A 66 10.14 2.55 5.82
C TRP A 66 9.20 2.88 4.67
N LEU A 67 7.92 2.57 4.82
CA LEU A 67 6.85 3.01 3.93
C LEU A 67 6.27 4.30 4.51
N LEU A 68 6.47 5.41 3.79
CA LEU A 68 6.25 6.76 4.30
C LEU A 68 5.24 7.52 3.44
N PRO A 69 4.70 8.64 3.95
CA PRO A 69 3.78 9.48 3.19
C PRO A 69 4.32 9.82 1.82
N ALA A 70 3.45 9.81 0.83
CA ALA A 70 3.82 10.28 -0.50
C ALA A 70 4.11 11.79 -0.42
N LEU A 71 5.38 12.19 -0.55
CA LEU A 71 5.81 13.59 -0.50
C LEU A 71 6.37 14.04 -1.87
N ALA A 72 5.78 13.51 -2.95
CA ALA A 72 6.12 13.95 -4.30
C ALA A 72 5.90 15.46 -4.45
N TYR A 73 6.85 16.15 -5.08
CA TYR A 73 6.82 17.61 -5.27
C TYR A 73 6.83 18.42 -3.96
N GLN A 74 7.17 17.79 -2.83
CA GLN A 74 7.29 18.40 -1.51
C GLN A 74 8.69 18.18 -0.93
N ASP A 75 9.71 18.60 -1.68
CA ASP A 75 11.11 18.27 -1.39
C ASP A 75 11.59 18.74 -0.01
N GLU A 76 11.13 19.91 0.44
CA GLU A 76 11.47 20.44 1.76
C GLU A 76 10.96 19.53 2.89
N LEU A 77 9.69 19.11 2.82
CA LEU A 77 9.10 18.18 3.79
C LEU A 77 9.76 16.80 3.74
N LYS A 78 10.03 16.30 2.54
CA LYS A 78 10.73 15.03 2.33
C LYS A 78 12.13 15.06 2.94
N GLN A 79 12.89 16.12 2.70
CA GLN A 79 14.22 16.30 3.29
C GLN A 79 14.17 16.46 4.81
N LEU A 80 13.18 17.19 5.34
CA LEU A 80 12.98 17.35 6.78
C LEU A 80 12.78 15.98 7.43
N LEU A 81 11.81 15.20 6.95
CA LEU A 81 11.49 13.89 7.49
C LEU A 81 12.68 12.91 7.36
N ALA A 82 13.33 12.87 6.19
CA ALA A 82 14.49 12.01 5.98
C ALA A 82 15.68 12.37 6.90
N LYS A 83 15.95 13.67 7.13
CA LYS A 83 16.98 14.12 8.06
C LYS A 83 16.64 13.75 9.50
N SER A 84 15.40 13.94 9.92
CA SER A 84 14.94 13.54 11.26
C SER A 84 15.08 12.03 11.47
N PHE A 85 14.71 11.22 10.48
CA PHE A 85 14.88 9.77 10.53
C PHE A 85 16.36 9.41 10.65
N LYS A 86 17.24 10.01 9.83
CA LYS A 86 18.69 9.76 9.89
C LYS A 86 19.30 10.10 11.24
N GLN A 87 18.80 11.12 11.92
CA GLN A 87 19.26 11.48 13.27
C GLN A 87 18.79 10.50 14.35
N LEU A 88 17.58 9.94 14.20
CA LEU A 88 16.95 9.10 15.22
C LEU A 88 17.22 7.60 15.05
N PHE A 89 17.43 7.15 13.82
CA PHE A 89 17.54 5.75 13.42
C PHE A 89 18.75 5.54 12.52
N SER A 90 19.90 6.10 12.88
CA SER A 90 21.06 6.25 11.98
C SER A 90 21.53 4.98 11.26
N GLU A 91 21.33 3.81 11.87
CA GLU A 91 21.71 2.49 11.33
C GLU A 91 20.61 1.85 10.45
N HIS A 92 19.41 2.42 10.38
CA HIS A 92 18.25 1.80 9.76
C HIS A 92 17.47 2.70 8.79
N VAL A 93 18.13 3.67 8.14
CA VAL A 93 17.49 4.66 7.24
C VAL A 93 17.86 4.51 5.77
N GLU A 94 18.44 3.37 5.40
CA GLU A 94 18.88 3.13 4.03
C GLU A 94 17.72 3.03 3.03
N HIS A 95 16.51 2.69 3.49
CA HIS A 95 15.38 2.38 2.64
C HIS A 95 14.13 3.16 3.03
N LEU A 96 14.10 4.45 2.67
CA LEU A 96 12.97 5.34 2.87
C LEU A 96 12.11 5.44 1.58
N LEU A 97 10.88 4.94 1.62
CA LEU A 97 9.97 4.91 0.47
C LEU A 97 8.82 5.92 0.66
N PHE A 98 8.98 7.12 0.10
CA PHE A 98 7.98 8.21 0.11
C PHE A 98 6.96 8.07 -1.02
N TYR A 99 6.30 6.91 -1.08
CA TYR A 99 5.39 6.56 -2.17
C TYR A 99 3.93 6.39 -1.71
N GLY A 100 3.63 6.60 -0.42
CA GLY A 100 2.29 6.40 0.11
C GLY A 100 1.76 5.00 -0.21
N ALA A 101 0.52 4.87 -0.66
CA ALA A 101 -0.14 3.60 -0.96
C ALA A 101 0.66 2.70 -1.94
N VAL A 102 1.47 3.28 -2.82
CA VAL A 102 2.29 2.52 -3.77
C VAL A 102 3.51 1.86 -3.13
N GLY A 103 3.94 2.34 -1.95
CA GLY A 103 5.20 1.95 -1.31
C GLY A 103 5.34 0.46 -1.06
N ALA A 104 4.26 -0.23 -0.71
CA ALA A 104 4.28 -1.66 -0.42
C ALA A 104 4.61 -2.51 -1.66
N ASN A 105 4.06 -2.17 -2.83
CA ASN A 105 4.36 -2.88 -4.07
C ASN A 105 5.82 -2.64 -4.51
N THR A 106 6.33 -1.42 -4.29
CA THR A 106 7.76 -1.10 -4.50
C THR A 106 8.67 -1.85 -3.53
N LEU A 107 8.23 -2.06 -2.29
CA LEU A 107 8.95 -2.89 -1.31
C LEU A 107 9.10 -4.34 -1.79
N VAL A 108 8.04 -4.97 -2.31
CA VAL A 108 8.12 -6.35 -2.83
C VAL A 108 9.16 -6.45 -3.95
N GLN A 109 9.13 -5.50 -4.89
CA GLN A 109 10.13 -5.41 -5.96
C GLN A 109 11.56 -5.27 -5.40
N MET A 110 11.76 -4.39 -4.41
CA MET A 110 13.06 -4.15 -3.78
C MET A 110 13.58 -5.40 -3.07
N VAL A 111 12.75 -6.09 -2.28
CA VAL A 111 13.12 -7.33 -1.58
C VAL A 111 13.61 -8.38 -2.59
N GLY A 112 12.89 -8.52 -3.71
CA GLY A 112 13.27 -9.42 -4.80
C GLY A 112 14.60 -9.06 -5.46
N GLN A 113 14.82 -7.78 -5.76
CA GLN A 113 16.07 -7.28 -6.36
C GLN A 113 17.28 -7.42 -5.43
N LYS A 114 17.09 -7.13 -4.14
CA LYS A 114 18.11 -7.24 -3.10
C LYS A 114 18.34 -8.67 -2.62
N LYS A 115 17.46 -9.61 -3.01
CA LYS A 115 17.48 -11.02 -2.61
C LYS A 115 17.44 -11.21 -1.09
N TRP A 116 16.72 -10.35 -0.38
CA TRP A 116 16.57 -10.50 1.06
C TRP A 116 15.63 -11.67 1.37
N ALA A 117 16.07 -12.57 2.25
CA ALA A 117 15.21 -13.65 2.73
C ALA A 117 14.08 -13.13 3.61
N LYS A 118 14.35 -12.09 4.40
CA LYS A 118 13.40 -11.42 5.30
C LYS A 118 13.79 -9.97 5.50
N ALA A 119 12.81 -9.09 5.69
CA ALA A 119 13.01 -7.68 5.99
C ALA A 119 11.95 -7.18 6.99
N ASN A 120 12.33 -6.26 7.87
CA ASN A 120 11.41 -5.49 8.68
C ASN A 120 10.79 -4.37 7.83
N VAL A 121 9.54 -4.05 8.12
CA VAL A 121 8.77 -3.03 7.42
C VAL A 121 8.04 -2.18 8.45
N ILE A 122 8.25 -0.87 8.41
CA ILE A 122 7.44 0.07 9.18
C ILE A 122 6.70 0.98 8.21
N ALA A 123 5.37 0.94 8.25
CA ALA A 123 4.51 1.82 7.47
C ALA A 123 3.91 2.91 8.36
N ILE A 124 3.93 4.16 7.91
CA ILE A 124 3.42 5.31 8.65
C ILE A 124 2.76 6.27 7.67
N ASP A 125 1.54 6.69 7.97
CA ASP A 125 0.88 7.73 7.19
C ASP A 125 -0.24 8.44 7.94
N ALA A 126 -0.63 9.60 7.44
CA ALA A 126 -1.85 10.27 7.83
C ALA A 126 -3.06 9.43 7.43
N THR A 127 -4.04 9.38 8.32
CA THR A 127 -5.29 8.65 8.14
C THR A 127 -6.45 9.64 8.06
N TYR A 128 -7.36 9.39 7.13
CA TYR A 128 -8.57 10.19 6.91
C TYR A 128 -9.76 9.27 6.70
N LYS A 129 -10.95 9.69 7.12
CA LYS A 129 -12.20 8.99 6.83
C LYS A 129 -13.26 9.97 6.37
N ALA A 130 -14.19 9.53 5.54
CA ALA A 130 -15.33 10.35 5.17
C ALA A 130 -16.27 10.51 6.37
N ASP A 131 -16.71 11.74 6.64
CA ASP A 131 -17.76 12.01 7.62
C ASP A 131 -19.16 11.71 7.03
N LYS A 132 -20.21 12.02 7.79
CA LYS A 132 -21.61 11.84 7.36
C LYS A 132 -22.01 12.70 6.14
N ASN A 133 -21.23 13.71 5.80
CA ASN A 133 -21.44 14.59 4.64
C ASN A 133 -20.54 14.20 3.45
N ASN A 134 -19.83 13.07 3.53
CA ASN A 134 -18.83 12.62 2.57
C ASN A 134 -17.59 13.54 2.48
N GLU A 135 -17.31 14.34 3.51
CA GLU A 135 -16.10 15.15 3.59
C GLU A 135 -14.97 14.37 4.27
N TRP A 136 -13.76 14.43 3.72
CA TRP A 136 -12.60 13.76 4.30
C TRP A 136 -12.15 14.46 5.57
N VAL A 137 -12.30 13.80 6.71
CA VAL A 137 -11.81 14.28 8.01
C VAL A 137 -10.49 13.60 8.40
N TYR A 138 -9.53 14.41 8.87
CA TYR A 138 -8.26 13.92 9.39
C TYR A 138 -8.46 13.24 10.74
N LEU A 139 -7.87 12.05 10.92
CA LEU A 139 -8.00 11.26 12.14
C LEU A 139 -6.72 11.22 12.97
N GLY A 140 -5.58 11.57 12.38
CA GLY A 140 -4.26 11.41 12.99
C GLY A 140 -3.33 10.56 12.13
N VAL A 141 -2.17 10.23 12.68
CA VAL A 141 -1.19 9.35 12.04
C VAL A 141 -1.40 7.90 12.49
N GLY A 142 -1.56 7.01 11.52
CA GLY A 142 -1.51 5.57 11.73
C GLY A 142 -0.10 5.02 11.52
N GLY A 143 0.12 3.80 11.97
CA GLY A 143 1.36 3.09 11.71
C GLY A 143 1.23 1.58 11.87
N ALA A 144 2.10 0.83 11.19
CA ALA A 144 2.16 -0.62 11.27
C ALA A 144 3.61 -1.10 11.27
N LEU A 145 3.86 -2.17 12.03
CA LEU A 145 5.10 -2.94 11.99
C LEU A 145 4.77 -4.30 11.38
N ALA A 146 5.56 -4.68 10.39
CA ALA A 146 5.42 -5.94 9.70
C ALA A 146 6.79 -6.55 9.36
N THR A 147 6.77 -7.81 8.96
CA THR A 147 7.88 -8.45 8.28
C THR A 147 7.41 -8.95 6.92
N ILE A 148 8.28 -8.83 5.94
CA ILE A 148 8.11 -9.48 4.64
C ILE A 148 9.18 -10.56 4.51
N GLU A 149 8.75 -11.76 4.14
CA GLU A 149 9.63 -12.90 3.99
C GLU A 149 9.47 -13.53 2.62
N THR A 150 10.58 -14.04 2.10
CA THR A 150 10.60 -14.81 0.86
C THR A 150 10.25 -16.26 1.17
N VAL A 151 9.22 -16.78 0.49
CA VAL A 151 8.72 -18.15 0.66
C VAL A 151 8.83 -18.95 -0.65
N LYS A 152 8.67 -20.27 -0.55
CA LYS A 152 8.76 -21.19 -1.70
C LYS A 152 7.51 -21.19 -2.57
N SER A 153 6.34 -21.02 -1.94
CA SER A 153 5.03 -21.01 -2.59
C SER A 153 4.22 -19.84 -2.04
N GLY A 154 3.33 -19.31 -2.87
CA GLY A 154 2.51 -18.15 -2.55
C GLY A 154 2.47 -17.12 -3.68
N TRP A 155 2.12 -15.89 -3.35
CA TRP A 155 2.07 -14.80 -4.32
C TRP A 155 3.45 -14.31 -4.71
N MET A 156 3.69 -14.19 -6.01
CA MET A 156 4.88 -13.59 -6.59
C MET A 156 4.49 -12.36 -7.41
N GLN A 157 5.18 -11.23 -7.20
CA GLN A 157 5.02 -10.07 -8.06
C GLN A 157 5.65 -10.34 -9.43
N VAL A 158 4.84 -10.23 -10.48
CA VAL A 158 5.23 -10.45 -11.89
C VAL A 158 5.64 -9.13 -12.53
N SER A 159 4.89 -8.07 -12.25
CA SER A 159 5.19 -6.72 -12.72
C SER A 159 4.80 -5.69 -11.67
N HIS A 160 5.48 -4.54 -11.71
CA HIS A 160 5.15 -3.36 -10.94
C HIS A 160 5.52 -2.14 -11.76
N GLU A 161 4.52 -1.33 -12.08
CA GLU A 161 4.70 -0.08 -12.81
C GLU A 161 4.20 1.07 -11.95
N LEU A 162 5.02 2.13 -11.88
CA LEU A 162 4.79 3.32 -11.09
C LEU A 162 5.13 4.53 -11.94
N ALA A 163 4.19 5.46 -12.04
CA ALA A 163 4.37 6.72 -12.74
C ALA A 163 4.02 7.91 -11.82
N PRO A 164 4.85 8.97 -11.81
CA PRO A 164 4.49 10.22 -11.17
C PRO A 164 3.33 10.88 -11.91
N SER A 165 2.45 11.56 -11.19
CA SER A 165 1.27 12.20 -11.77
C SER A 165 0.87 13.43 -10.98
N ILE A 166 0.76 14.58 -11.64
CA ILE A 166 0.36 15.85 -11.01
C ILE A 166 -1.17 16.05 -11.07
N ASP A 167 -1.84 15.44 -12.05
CA ASP A 167 -3.28 15.57 -12.29
C ASP A 167 -3.77 14.28 -12.95
N PHE A 168 -4.67 13.54 -12.28
CA PHE A 168 -5.13 12.24 -12.78
C PHE A 168 -6.00 12.35 -14.03
N ILE A 169 -6.69 13.48 -14.22
CA ILE A 169 -7.60 13.69 -15.34
C ILE A 169 -6.79 14.07 -16.58
N LYS A 170 -5.79 14.96 -16.42
CA LYS A 170 -4.97 15.44 -17.54
C LYS A 170 -3.80 14.52 -17.88
N HIS A 171 -3.31 13.77 -16.90
CA HIS A 171 -2.16 12.88 -17.06
C HIS A 171 -2.57 11.45 -16.70
N ASP A 172 -3.25 10.79 -17.64
CA ASP A 172 -3.69 9.40 -17.57
C ASP A 172 -2.51 8.41 -17.66
N GLN A 173 -1.67 8.41 -16.64
CA GLN A 173 -0.55 7.48 -16.54
C GLN A 173 -1.04 6.05 -16.33
N LEU A 174 -2.13 5.86 -15.57
CA LEU A 174 -2.70 4.54 -15.33
C LEU A 174 -3.21 3.90 -16.63
N GLY A 175 -3.74 4.68 -17.57
CA GLY A 175 -4.12 4.17 -18.88
C GLY A 175 -2.95 3.55 -19.64
N GLY A 176 -1.79 4.20 -19.63
CA GLY A 176 -0.56 3.65 -20.22
C GLY A 176 -0.11 2.36 -19.54
N ILE A 177 -0.11 2.33 -18.21
CA ILE A 177 0.23 1.15 -17.40
C ILE A 177 -0.72 -0.02 -17.73
N PHE A 178 -2.03 0.22 -17.78
CA PHE A 178 -3.01 -0.82 -18.10
C PHE A 178 -2.90 -1.32 -19.53
N SER A 179 -2.63 -0.43 -20.50
CA SER A 179 -2.35 -0.86 -21.87
C SER A 179 -1.10 -1.74 -21.94
N ASN A 180 -0.06 -1.44 -21.15
CA ASN A 180 1.13 -2.28 -21.09
C ASN A 180 0.84 -3.66 -20.49
N ILE A 181 0.08 -3.71 -19.39
CA ILE A 181 -0.38 -4.96 -18.75
C ILE A 181 -1.22 -5.79 -19.73
N ALA A 182 -2.18 -5.19 -20.42
CA ALA A 182 -3.03 -5.86 -21.40
C ALA A 182 -2.24 -6.46 -22.59
N GLN A 183 -1.14 -5.81 -22.99
CA GLN A 183 -0.30 -6.28 -24.08
C GLN A 183 0.61 -7.46 -23.69
N HIS A 184 1.05 -7.51 -22.43
CA HIS A 184 2.07 -8.47 -21.99
C HIS A 184 1.52 -9.65 -21.20
N ASN A 185 0.29 -9.57 -20.67
CA ASN A 185 -0.36 -10.67 -19.97
C ASN A 185 -1.36 -11.39 -20.89
N LYS A 186 -1.41 -12.71 -20.76
CA LYS A 186 -2.36 -13.58 -21.50
C LYS A 186 -3.42 -14.19 -20.59
N ASP A 187 -3.17 -14.19 -19.28
CA ASP A 187 -4.06 -14.80 -18.29
C ASP A 187 -5.11 -13.80 -17.81
N TYR A 188 -6.30 -14.32 -17.51
CA TYR A 188 -7.36 -13.53 -16.89
C TYR A 188 -6.96 -13.08 -15.48
N ILE A 189 -7.40 -11.89 -15.10
CA ILE A 189 -7.24 -11.35 -13.76
C ILE A 189 -8.40 -11.89 -12.91
N ASP A 190 -8.07 -12.68 -11.90
CA ASP A 190 -9.06 -13.27 -11.00
C ASP A 190 -9.50 -12.28 -9.91
N LEU A 191 -8.57 -11.42 -9.46
CA LEU A 191 -8.76 -10.51 -8.34
C LEU A 191 -8.19 -9.13 -8.64
N ILE A 192 -8.95 -8.07 -8.37
CA ILE A 192 -8.50 -6.68 -8.47
C ILE A 192 -8.68 -5.99 -7.12
N PHE A 193 -7.58 -5.52 -6.52
CA PHE A 193 -7.63 -4.54 -5.45
C PHE A 193 -7.80 -3.15 -6.06
N ALA A 194 -8.97 -2.56 -5.84
CA ALA A 194 -9.25 -1.19 -6.28
C ALA A 194 -8.50 -0.18 -5.39
N PRO A 195 -8.08 0.98 -5.93
CA PRO A 195 -7.35 1.97 -5.15
C PRO A 195 -8.28 2.60 -4.11
N GLY A 196 -7.86 2.67 -2.84
CA GLY A 196 -8.61 3.38 -1.78
C GLY A 196 -8.15 4.82 -1.59
N ASN A 197 -6.84 5.03 -1.73
CA ASN A 197 -6.23 6.33 -1.69
C ASN A 197 -6.38 7.04 -3.04
N GLY A 198 -6.51 8.36 -2.96
CA GLY A 198 -6.48 9.22 -4.14
C GLY A 198 -7.64 9.08 -5.13
N ILE A 199 -8.73 8.37 -4.79
CA ILE A 199 -9.97 8.45 -5.56
C ILE A 199 -10.49 9.89 -5.50
N HIS A 200 -10.64 10.50 -6.68
CA HIS A 200 -11.20 11.84 -6.79
C HIS A 200 -12.72 11.75 -6.66
N GLN A 201 -13.33 12.50 -5.74
CA GLN A 201 -14.78 12.46 -5.48
C GLN A 201 -15.65 12.74 -6.73
N GLN A 202 -15.07 13.40 -7.73
CA GLN A 202 -15.75 13.76 -8.97
C GLN A 202 -15.19 13.02 -10.20
N SER A 203 -14.27 12.07 -10.03
CA SER A 203 -13.65 11.40 -11.17
C SER A 203 -13.20 9.97 -10.85
N ASP A 204 -13.85 9.00 -11.50
CA ASP A 204 -13.49 7.59 -11.46
C ASP A 204 -12.44 7.26 -12.55
N VAL A 205 -11.31 7.96 -12.54
CA VAL A 205 -10.25 7.81 -13.57
C VAL A 205 -9.78 6.36 -13.64
N TRP A 206 -9.62 5.69 -12.50
CA TRP A 206 -9.19 4.29 -12.46
C TRP A 206 -10.23 3.36 -13.09
N LEU A 207 -11.52 3.57 -12.81
CA LEU A 207 -12.61 2.76 -13.34
C LEU A 207 -12.76 2.97 -14.84
N THR A 208 -12.63 4.21 -15.30
CA THR A 208 -12.66 4.54 -16.74
C THR A 208 -11.53 3.83 -17.48
N ASN A 209 -10.33 3.81 -16.90
CA ASN A 209 -9.19 3.14 -17.48
C ASN A 209 -9.25 1.62 -17.43
N LEU A 210 -10.02 1.06 -16.50
CA LEU A 210 -10.17 -0.38 -16.35
C LEU A 210 -10.65 -1.06 -17.64
N GLN A 211 -11.38 -0.34 -18.50
CA GLN A 211 -11.80 -0.81 -19.83
C GLN A 211 -10.63 -1.25 -20.72
N ARG A 212 -9.43 -0.69 -20.50
CA ARG A 212 -8.20 -1.08 -21.22
C ARG A 212 -7.75 -2.50 -20.88
N LEU A 213 -8.22 -3.05 -19.77
CA LEU A 213 -8.00 -4.44 -19.34
C LEU A 213 -9.17 -5.36 -19.73
N SER A 214 -10.10 -4.93 -20.59
CA SER A 214 -11.28 -5.72 -20.97
C SER A 214 -10.97 -7.09 -21.58
N SER A 215 -9.78 -7.29 -22.16
CA SER A 215 -9.34 -8.61 -22.63
C SER A 215 -8.91 -9.56 -21.50
N LEU A 216 -8.66 -9.04 -20.31
CA LEU A 216 -8.15 -9.76 -19.14
C LEU A 216 -9.18 -9.84 -17.99
N ILE A 217 -10.29 -9.10 -18.08
CA ILE A 217 -11.34 -9.06 -17.06
C ILE A 217 -12.59 -9.75 -17.61
N ASN A 218 -13.27 -10.53 -16.78
CA ASN A 218 -14.53 -11.18 -17.11
C ASN A 218 -15.51 -11.15 -15.92
N GLU A 219 -16.67 -11.77 -16.07
CA GLU A 219 -17.72 -11.83 -15.05
C GLU A 219 -17.31 -12.54 -13.74
N HIS A 220 -16.20 -13.28 -13.75
CA HIS A 220 -15.65 -13.96 -12.59
C HIS A 220 -14.55 -13.17 -11.89
N THR A 221 -14.09 -12.05 -12.46
CA THR A 221 -13.12 -11.17 -11.80
C THR A 221 -13.71 -10.60 -10.52
N HIS A 222 -13.08 -10.92 -9.40
CA HIS A 222 -13.44 -10.39 -8.09
C HIS A 222 -12.83 -9.00 -7.89
N TYR A 223 -13.59 -8.10 -7.27
CA TYR A 223 -13.13 -6.75 -6.94
C TYR A 223 -13.07 -6.61 -5.43
N GLU A 224 -11.86 -6.55 -4.90
CA GLU A 224 -11.63 -6.10 -3.53
C GLU A 224 -11.69 -4.57 -3.53
N LEU A 225 -12.88 -4.05 -3.22
CA LEU A 225 -13.07 -2.61 -3.08
C LEU A 225 -12.34 -2.13 -1.82
N PRO A 226 -11.74 -0.93 -1.84
CA PRO A 226 -11.17 -0.35 -0.64
C PRO A 226 -12.25 -0.34 0.42
N ASN A 227 -11.92 -0.92 1.56
CA ASN A 227 -12.86 -1.08 2.64
C ASN A 227 -13.29 0.34 3.04
N TYR A 228 -14.49 0.78 2.63
CA TYR A 228 -15.02 2.13 2.87
C TYR A 228 -14.99 2.51 4.37
N LYS A 229 -14.83 1.50 5.24
CA LYS A 229 -14.54 1.60 6.66
C LYS A 229 -13.29 2.44 6.98
N LEU A 230 -12.30 2.50 6.08
CA LEU A 230 -10.91 2.84 6.38
C LEU A 230 -10.43 4.18 5.80
N GLY A 231 -11.17 4.71 4.82
CA GLY A 231 -10.83 5.98 4.17
C GLY A 231 -9.42 6.01 3.58
N LYS A 232 -8.77 7.18 3.59
CA LYS A 232 -7.41 7.37 3.04
C LYS A 232 -6.38 7.08 4.10
N MET A 233 -5.51 6.09 3.90
CA MET A 233 -4.47 5.70 4.88
C MET A 233 -3.05 5.66 4.30
N GLY A 234 -2.85 6.27 3.12
CA GLY A 234 -1.58 6.30 2.39
C GLY A 234 -0.78 5.00 2.43
N ALA A 235 0.46 5.04 2.93
CA ALA A 235 1.39 3.90 3.01
C ALA A 235 0.84 2.65 3.71
N LEU A 236 -0.11 2.80 4.64
CA LEU A 236 -0.75 1.68 5.33
C LEU A 236 -1.63 0.87 4.39
N GLU A 237 -2.33 1.51 3.44
CA GLU A 237 -3.21 0.82 2.49
C GLU A 237 -2.45 -0.23 1.68
N GLY A 238 -1.29 0.15 1.14
CA GLY A 238 -0.47 -0.79 0.38
C GLY A 238 -0.08 -2.01 1.22
N LEU A 239 0.31 -1.80 2.48
CA LEU A 239 0.68 -2.90 3.38
C LEU A 239 -0.53 -3.77 3.74
N VAL A 240 -1.70 -3.18 3.98
CA VAL A 240 -2.96 -3.90 4.24
C VAL A 240 -3.35 -4.75 3.04
N ASN A 241 -3.25 -4.21 1.82
CA ASN A 241 -3.55 -4.96 0.59
C ASN A 241 -2.61 -6.17 0.44
N LEU A 242 -1.30 -6.00 0.68
CA LEU A 242 -0.35 -7.12 0.63
C LEU A 242 -0.58 -8.16 1.74
N TYR A 243 -0.94 -7.70 2.94
CA TYR A 243 -1.32 -8.59 4.02
C TYR A 243 -2.53 -9.42 3.61
N GLN A 244 -3.62 -8.78 3.18
CA GLN A 244 -4.84 -9.46 2.76
C GLN A 244 -4.59 -10.43 1.59
N LEU A 245 -3.80 -10.02 0.59
CA LEU A 245 -3.39 -10.88 -0.52
C LEU A 245 -2.68 -12.15 -0.03
N SER A 246 -1.74 -12.03 0.91
CA SER A 246 -0.92 -13.15 1.39
C SER A 246 -1.52 -13.98 2.52
N SER A 247 -2.47 -13.44 3.29
CA SER A 247 -2.98 -14.08 4.51
C SER A 247 -4.47 -14.46 4.43
N SER A 248 -5.27 -13.81 3.58
CA SER A 248 -6.72 -14.04 3.57
C SER A 248 -7.05 -15.41 2.98
N PRO A 249 -7.72 -16.32 3.73
CA PRO A 249 -8.13 -17.62 3.20
C PRO A 249 -9.12 -17.51 2.05
N ALA A 250 -9.90 -16.42 1.98
CA ALA A 250 -10.82 -16.16 0.88
C ALA A 250 -10.07 -15.90 -0.43
N ILE A 251 -8.86 -15.33 -0.36
CA ILE A 251 -8.04 -15.01 -1.54
C ILE A 251 -7.10 -16.15 -1.89
N VAL A 252 -6.28 -16.57 -0.91
CA VAL A 252 -5.21 -17.55 -1.08
C VAL A 252 -5.71 -18.89 -1.65
N ASN A 253 -6.94 -19.28 -1.29
CA ASN A 253 -7.49 -20.57 -1.72
C ASN A 253 -8.26 -20.52 -3.04
N HIS A 254 -8.55 -19.34 -3.60
CA HIS A 254 -9.51 -19.19 -4.70
C HIS A 254 -8.97 -18.46 -5.94
N PHE A 255 -7.91 -17.67 -5.81
CA PHE A 255 -7.41 -16.84 -6.91
C PHE A 255 -5.96 -17.17 -7.27
N LYS A 256 -5.59 -16.95 -8.54
CA LYS A 256 -4.23 -17.21 -9.05
C LYS A 256 -3.58 -15.96 -9.64
N HIS A 257 -4.36 -15.04 -10.18
CA HIS A 257 -3.87 -13.79 -10.77
C HIS A 257 -4.53 -12.61 -10.08
N ALA A 258 -3.72 -11.72 -9.52
CA ALA A 258 -4.20 -10.51 -8.86
C ALA A 258 -3.58 -9.25 -9.47
N LEU A 259 -4.38 -8.20 -9.56
CA LEU A 259 -3.93 -6.85 -9.89
C LEU A 259 -4.16 -5.94 -8.69
N VAL A 260 -3.11 -5.29 -8.19
CA VAL A 260 -3.21 -4.27 -7.16
C VAL A 260 -3.05 -2.91 -7.79
N ILE A 261 -4.12 -2.12 -7.81
CA ILE A 261 -4.11 -0.74 -8.30
C ILE A 261 -3.84 0.17 -7.10
N SER A 262 -2.89 1.10 -7.24
CA SER A 262 -2.54 2.04 -6.17
C SER A 262 -2.46 3.45 -6.70
N GLN A 263 -3.12 4.38 -6.02
CA GLN A 263 -3.16 5.77 -6.41
C GLN A 263 -2.87 6.69 -5.22
N GLU A 264 -2.08 7.73 -5.48
CA GLU A 264 -1.83 8.83 -4.56
C GLU A 264 -2.12 10.13 -5.30
N GLN A 265 -3.22 10.79 -4.92
CA GLN A 265 -3.75 11.94 -5.67
C GLN A 265 -2.68 13.01 -5.86
N ALA A 266 -2.51 13.44 -7.11
CA ALA A 266 -1.50 14.43 -7.52
C ALA A 266 -0.05 14.06 -7.16
N LYS A 267 0.25 12.75 -6.99
CA LYS A 267 1.59 12.26 -6.71
C LYS A 267 1.97 11.07 -7.59
N TYR A 268 1.25 9.96 -7.49
CA TYR A 268 1.61 8.69 -8.13
C TYR A 268 0.40 7.89 -8.60
N GLN A 269 0.56 7.17 -9.71
CA GLN A 269 -0.36 6.13 -10.16
C GLN A 269 0.46 4.87 -10.42
N ALA A 270 -0.03 3.71 -9.97
CA ALA A 270 0.68 2.46 -10.10
C ALA A 270 -0.26 1.27 -10.23
N ALA A 271 0.29 0.20 -10.80
CA ALA A 271 -0.32 -1.12 -10.75
C ALA A 271 0.76 -2.19 -10.59
N ALA A 272 0.45 -3.22 -9.80
CA ALA A 272 1.29 -4.39 -9.64
C ALA A 272 0.50 -5.66 -9.94
N SER A 273 1.06 -6.54 -10.77
CA SER A 273 0.46 -7.83 -11.11
C SER A 273 1.12 -8.94 -10.29
N TYR A 274 0.32 -9.86 -9.78
CA TYR A 274 0.76 -10.98 -8.95
C TYR A 274 0.26 -12.30 -9.49
N LEU A 275 1.09 -13.33 -9.35
CA LEU A 275 0.80 -14.71 -9.71
C LEU A 275 1.00 -15.61 -8.50
N TRP A 276 0.03 -16.47 -8.21
CA TRP A 276 0.16 -17.53 -7.22
C TRP A 276 1.01 -18.68 -7.79
N ILE A 277 2.07 -19.06 -7.07
CA ILE A 277 2.94 -20.19 -7.42
C ILE A 277 2.86 -21.28 -6.35
N SER A 278 2.63 -22.53 -6.77
CA SER A 278 2.66 -23.71 -5.89
C SER A 278 4.04 -24.38 -5.88
N GLU A 279 4.31 -25.21 -4.88
CA GLU A 279 5.58 -25.97 -4.82
C GLU A 279 5.75 -26.95 -6.00
N GLU A 280 4.66 -27.38 -6.65
CA GLU A 280 4.71 -28.33 -7.77
C GLU A 280 5.38 -27.77 -9.04
N VAL A 281 5.50 -26.43 -9.15
CA VAL A 281 6.09 -25.75 -10.32
C VAL A 281 7.63 -25.68 -10.22
N HIS A 282 8.23 -26.17 -9.12
CA HIS A 282 9.67 -26.09 -8.87
C HIS A 282 10.40 -27.44 -8.84
N ASN A 283 9.73 -28.55 -9.22
CA ASN A 283 10.34 -29.87 -9.40
C ASN A 283 10.56 -30.21 -10.88
#